data_AF-A0A2V9I4C7-F1
#
_entry.id   AF-A0A2V9I4C7-F1
#
_cell.length_a   1.000
_cell.length_b   1.000
_cell.length_c   1.000
_cell.angle_alpha   90.00
_cell.angle_beta   90.00
_cell.angle_gamma   90.00
#
_symmetry.space_group_name_H-M   'P 1'
#
loop_
_entity.id
_entity.type
_entity.pdbx_description
1 polymer ?
#
loop_
_entity_poly.entity_id
_entity_poly.type
_entity_poly.pdbx_seq_one_letter_code
_entity_poly.pdbx_strand_id
1 'polypeptide(L)'
;EVHLKFRNSAGNSLGQPLPAGTVRVYQGDSKGRVQFIGEDHISHTPKDEALDLHIGDAFDVVEERKQTDYKILAHDTYEMAYQITLRNHKLDAIAVEVNEPLGGDWTMLESNYKYEKTAAFAAQFNVPVAANGESVLKYRVRVRWW
;
A
#
# COMPACT_ATOMS: atom_id res chain seq x y z
N GLU A 1 -2.13 5.62 -4.71
CA GLU A 1 -2.44 4.55 -5.69
C GLU A 1 -3.32 3.45 -5.09
N VAL A 2 -4.34 3.03 -5.85
CA VAL A 2 -5.23 1.90 -5.58
C VAL A 2 -4.99 0.86 -6.65
N HIS A 3 -4.74 -0.36 -6.20
CA HIS A 3 -4.49 -1.51 -7.06
C HIS A 3 -5.51 -2.61 -6.75
N LEU A 4 -6.14 -3.18 -7.79
CA LEU A 4 -7.00 -4.36 -7.68
C LEU A 4 -6.23 -5.58 -8.17
N LYS A 5 -5.90 -6.48 -7.25
CA LYS A 5 -5.16 -7.72 -7.54
C LYS A 5 -6.08 -8.93 -7.50
N PHE A 6 -6.11 -9.72 -8.57
CA PHE A 6 -6.82 -11.00 -8.61
C PHE A 6 -6.20 -11.96 -9.61
N ARG A 7 -6.47 -13.26 -9.42
CA ARG A 7 -6.00 -14.30 -10.32
C ARG A 7 -7.02 -14.57 -11.43
N ASN A 8 -6.57 -14.66 -12.68
CA ASN A 8 -7.37 -15.10 -13.81
C ASN A 8 -7.67 -16.61 -13.72
N SER A 9 -8.64 -16.98 -12.89
CA SER A 9 -9.00 -18.38 -12.63
C SER A 9 -10.46 -18.66 -12.96
N ALA A 10 -10.80 -19.92 -13.21
CA ALA A 10 -12.19 -20.35 -13.42
C ALA A 10 -13.05 -20.10 -12.17
N GLY A 11 -12.47 -20.21 -10.96
CA GLY A 11 -13.13 -19.88 -9.70
C GLY A 11 -13.48 -18.40 -9.55
N ASN A 12 -12.81 -17.52 -10.31
CA ASN A 12 -13.11 -16.08 -10.39
C ASN A 12 -13.93 -15.73 -11.65
N SER A 13 -14.56 -16.72 -12.30
CA SER A 13 -15.33 -16.55 -13.54
C SER A 13 -14.55 -15.98 -14.74
N LEU A 14 -13.21 -16.01 -14.67
CA LEU A 14 -12.35 -15.40 -15.68
C LEU A 14 -11.53 -16.39 -16.50
N GLY A 15 -11.35 -17.64 -16.02
CA GLY A 15 -10.36 -18.67 -16.41
C GLY A 15 -10.15 -19.04 -17.89
N GLN A 16 -9.96 -18.02 -18.71
CA GLN A 16 -9.70 -18.00 -20.14
C GLN A 16 -8.65 -16.90 -20.42
N PRO A 17 -7.91 -16.96 -21.53
CA PRO A 17 -6.95 -15.91 -21.88
C PRO A 17 -7.63 -14.54 -21.97
N LEU A 18 -7.11 -13.54 -21.25
CA LEU A 18 -7.60 -12.18 -21.34
C LEU A 18 -6.79 -11.43 -22.41
N PRO A 19 -7.45 -10.88 -23.45
CA PRO A 19 -6.75 -10.10 -24.47
C PRO A 19 -6.21 -8.80 -23.88
N ALA A 20 -5.11 -8.29 -24.45
CA ALA A 20 -4.63 -6.95 -24.13
C ALA A 20 -5.73 -5.93 -24.43
N GLY A 21 -5.89 -4.95 -23.54
CA GLY A 21 -6.97 -3.99 -23.67
C GLY A 21 -7.25 -3.23 -22.38
N THR A 22 -8.23 -2.33 -22.49
CA THR A 22 -8.65 -1.49 -21.38
C THR A 22 -9.66 -2.23 -20.50
N VAL A 23 -9.35 -2.34 -19.21
CA VAL A 23 -10.22 -2.90 -18.18
C VAL A 23 -10.86 -1.77 -17.38
N ARG A 24 -12.19 -1.75 -17.35
CA ARG A 24 -12.97 -0.82 -16.53
C ARG A 24 -13.47 -1.53 -15.30
N VAL A 25 -13.25 -0.93 -14.14
CA VAL A 25 -13.63 -1.49 -12.84
C VAL A 25 -14.85 -0.74 -12.31
N TYR A 26 -15.85 -1.53 -11.93
CA TYR A 26 -17.09 -1.06 -11.35
C TYR A 26 -17.27 -1.68 -9.97
N GLN A 27 -17.71 -0.89 -8.98
CA GLN A 27 -18.07 -1.35 -7.65
C GLN A 27 -19.58 -1.25 -7.46
N GLY A 28 -20.20 -2.33 -6.98
CA GLY A 28 -21.61 -2.30 -6.57
C GLY A 28 -21.75 -1.61 -5.21
N ASP A 29 -22.71 -0.69 -5.09
CA ASP A 29 -23.11 -0.12 -3.80
C ASP A 29 -24.09 -1.06 -3.06
N SER A 30 -24.36 -0.75 -1.79
CA SER A 30 -25.29 -1.52 -0.93
C SER A 30 -26.75 -1.52 -1.42
N LYS A 31 -27.07 -0.74 -2.46
CA LYS A 31 -28.38 -0.66 -3.11
C LYS A 31 -28.38 -1.29 -4.51
N GLY A 32 -27.31 -1.99 -4.89
CA GLY A 32 -27.18 -2.69 -6.16
C GLY A 32 -26.89 -1.78 -7.36
N ARG A 33 -26.53 -0.51 -7.14
CA ARG A 33 -26.09 0.38 -8.22
C ARG A 33 -24.61 0.15 -8.49
N VAL A 34 -24.22 0.15 -9.77
CA VAL A 34 -22.82 0.02 -10.16
C VAL A 34 -22.20 1.40 -10.35
N GLN A 35 -21.11 1.67 -9.63
CA GLN A 35 -20.32 2.89 -9.71
C GLN A 35 -19.03 2.58 -10.48
N PHE A 36 -18.69 3.38 -11.49
CA PHE A 36 -17.36 3.32 -12.11
C PHE A 36 -16.31 3.85 -11.12
N ILE A 37 -15.28 3.07 -10.86
CA ILE A 37 -14.25 3.39 -9.84
C ILE A 37 -12.83 3.46 -10.40
N GLY A 38 -12.61 3.08 -11.66
CA GLY A 38 -11.29 3.20 -12.28
C GLY A 38 -11.17 2.44 -13.61
N GLU A 39 -10.10 2.73 -14.34
CA GLU A 39 -9.76 2.08 -15.60
C GLU A 39 -8.24 1.88 -15.67
N ASP A 40 -7.81 0.72 -16.15
CA ASP A 40 -6.41 0.43 -16.43
C ASP A 40 -6.24 -0.34 -17.75
N HIS A 41 -5.03 -0.39 -18.29
CA HIS A 41 -4.69 -1.18 -19.47
C HIS A 41 -3.93 -2.46 -19.10
N ILE A 42 -4.44 -3.61 -19.54
CA ILE A 42 -3.76 -4.91 -19.37
C ILE A 42 -3.06 -5.33 -20.65
N SER A 43 -1.93 -6.03 -20.49
CA SER A 43 -1.36 -6.86 -21.55
C SER A 43 -2.12 -8.18 -21.69
N HIS A 44 -1.83 -8.95 -22.75
CA HIS A 44 -2.36 -10.31 -22.89
C HIS A 44 -2.01 -11.12 -21.65
N THR A 45 -3.04 -11.50 -20.87
CA THR A 45 -2.83 -12.22 -19.62
C THR A 45 -3.26 -13.67 -19.79
N PRO A 46 -2.34 -14.64 -19.68
CA PRO A 46 -2.66 -16.06 -19.76
C PRO A 46 -3.69 -16.48 -18.71
N LYS A 47 -4.31 -17.64 -18.95
CA LYS A 47 -5.07 -18.33 -17.91
C LYS A 47 -4.14 -18.56 -16.71
N ASP A 48 -4.68 -18.42 -15.50
CA ASP A 48 -4.02 -18.72 -14.23
C ASP A 48 -2.92 -17.72 -13.79
N GLU A 49 -2.72 -16.62 -14.51
CA GLU A 49 -1.82 -15.54 -14.07
C GLU A 49 -2.53 -14.46 -13.23
N ALA A 50 -1.74 -13.70 -12.48
CA ALA A 50 -2.23 -12.61 -11.65
C ALA A 50 -2.38 -11.33 -12.48
N LEU A 51 -3.49 -10.62 -12.29
CA LEU A 51 -3.69 -9.26 -12.76
C LEU A 51 -3.48 -8.29 -11.61
N ASP A 52 -2.84 -7.17 -11.90
CA ASP A 52 -2.67 -6.03 -11.02
C ASP A 52 -3.16 -4.80 -11.79
N LEU A 53 -4.35 -4.30 -11.44
CA LEU A 53 -4.97 -3.15 -12.12
C LEU A 53 -4.81 -1.89 -11.29
N HIS A 54 -4.16 -0.89 -11.85
CA HIS A 54 -4.09 0.45 -11.28
C HIS A 54 -5.38 1.22 -11.58
N ILE A 55 -6.25 1.36 -10.59
CA ILE A 55 -7.59 1.95 -10.75
C ILE A 55 -7.68 3.42 -10.32
N GLY A 56 -6.54 4.05 -10.02
CA GLY A 56 -6.41 5.47 -9.69
C GLY A 56 -5.87 5.71 -8.29
N ASP A 57 -5.96 6.95 -7.79
CA ASP A 57 -5.58 7.29 -6.42
C ASP A 57 -6.75 7.14 -5.44
N ALA A 58 -6.46 6.65 -4.23
CA ALA A 58 -7.45 6.46 -3.18
C ALA A 58 -7.89 7.83 -2.64
N PHE A 59 -8.86 8.48 -3.27
CA PHE A 59 -9.39 9.76 -2.77
C PHE A 59 -10.00 9.64 -1.36
N ASP A 60 -10.43 8.44 -0.96
CA ASP A 60 -10.98 8.17 0.38
C ASP A 60 -9.93 7.81 1.43
N VAL A 61 -8.64 7.76 1.10
CA VAL A 61 -7.58 7.41 2.06
C VAL A 61 -6.56 8.54 2.10
N VAL A 62 -6.43 9.18 3.26
CA VAL A 62 -5.50 10.29 3.48
C VAL A 62 -4.32 9.80 4.29
N GLU A 63 -3.12 10.18 3.87
CA GLU A 63 -1.86 9.87 4.51
C GLU A 63 -1.16 11.17 4.93
N GLU A 64 -0.59 11.18 6.14
CA GLU A 64 0.23 12.28 6.63
C GLU A 64 1.48 11.73 7.33
N ARG A 65 2.65 11.96 6.72
CA ARG A 65 3.95 11.59 7.27
C ARG A 65 4.62 12.74 7.99
N LYS A 66 5.06 12.49 9.22
CA LYS A 66 5.80 13.42 10.06
C LYS A 66 7.05 12.78 10.62
N GLN A 67 8.20 13.43 10.44
CA GLN A 67 9.40 13.12 11.21
C GLN A 67 9.27 13.74 12.59
N THR A 68 9.21 12.92 13.62
CA THR A 68 8.97 13.35 15.01
C THR A 68 10.25 13.56 15.80
N ASP A 69 11.35 12.91 15.40
CA ASP A 69 12.66 13.03 16.05
C ASP A 69 13.77 12.86 15.01
N TYR A 70 14.91 13.54 15.24
CA TYR A 70 16.12 13.41 14.44
C TYR A 70 17.34 13.60 15.33
N LYS A 71 18.25 12.62 15.34
CA LYS A 71 19.47 12.65 16.14
C LYS A 71 20.66 12.24 15.28
N ILE A 72 21.72 13.02 15.37
CA ILE A 72 23.02 12.67 14.81
C ILE A 72 23.77 11.91 15.91
N LEU A 73 24.11 10.65 15.68
CA LEU A 73 24.89 9.84 16.62
C LEU A 73 26.39 9.92 16.32
N ALA A 74 26.74 10.01 15.04
CA ALA A 74 28.10 10.17 14.54
C ALA A 74 28.07 10.88 13.18
N HIS A 75 29.24 11.15 12.59
CA HIS A 75 29.35 11.79 11.28
C HIS A 75 28.58 11.09 10.14
N ASP A 76 28.41 9.76 10.26
CA ASP A 76 27.81 8.88 9.25
C ASP A 76 26.54 8.18 9.76
N THR A 77 26.14 8.39 11.02
CA THR A 77 25.11 7.60 11.69
C THR A 77 24.03 8.48 12.30
N TYR A 78 22.78 8.17 11.99
CA TYR A 78 21.60 8.98 12.33
C TYR A 78 20.49 8.11 12.91
N GLU A 79 19.73 8.66 13.84
CA GLU A 79 18.47 8.09 14.33
C GLU A 79 17.30 9.01 14.00
N MET A 80 16.24 8.41 13.48
CA MET A 80 15.10 9.12 12.93
C MET A 80 13.83 8.43 13.42
N ALA A 81 12.87 9.21 13.94
CA ALA A 81 11.56 8.70 14.31
C ALA A 81 10.49 9.30 13.42
N TYR A 82 9.53 8.47 13.04
CA TYR A 82 8.46 8.81 12.13
C TYR A 82 7.10 8.46 12.71
N GLN A 83 6.11 9.26 12.32
CA GLN A 83 4.71 9.00 12.52
C GLN A 83 4.00 9.16 11.18
N ILE A 84 3.25 8.14 10.77
CA ILE A 84 2.39 8.15 9.57
C ILE A 84 0.96 7.97 10.04
N THR A 85 0.14 8.98 9.80
CA THR A 85 -1.29 8.97 10.12
C THR A 85 -2.06 8.60 8.86
N LEU A 86 -2.89 7.55 8.95
CA LEU A 86 -3.74 7.07 7.87
C LEU A 86 -5.20 7.27 8.27
N ARG A 87 -5.97 7.94 7.42
CA ARG A 87 -7.41 8.15 7.61
C ARG A 87 -8.17 7.48 6.48
N ASN A 88 -9.12 6.62 6.84
CA ASN A 88 -9.99 5.92 5.91
C ASN A 88 -11.38 6.53 5.95
N HIS A 89 -11.82 7.18 4.88
CA HIS A 89 -13.16 7.73 4.71
C HIS A 89 -14.15 6.73 4.08
N LYS A 90 -13.74 5.49 3.84
CA LYS A 90 -14.63 4.44 3.35
C LYS A 90 -15.53 3.92 4.46
N LEU A 91 -16.67 3.35 4.06
CA LEU A 91 -17.61 2.67 4.94
C LEU A 91 -17.13 1.27 5.37
N ASP A 92 -16.12 0.74 4.70
CA ASP A 92 -15.51 -0.56 5.00
C ASP A 92 -14.12 -0.37 5.62
N ALA A 93 -13.73 -1.31 6.49
CA ALA A 93 -12.37 -1.38 7.01
C ALA A 93 -11.39 -1.83 5.92
N ILE A 94 -10.20 -1.24 5.90
CA ILE A 94 -9.15 -1.53 4.91
C ILE A 94 -7.83 -1.88 5.59
N ALA A 95 -6.94 -2.54 4.86
CA ALA A 95 -5.54 -2.64 5.22
C ALA A 95 -4.73 -1.80 4.22
N VAL A 96 -3.96 -0.86 4.73
CA VAL A 96 -3.10 0.01 3.92
C VAL A 96 -1.68 -0.53 3.98
N GLU A 97 -1.14 -0.83 2.80
CA GLU A 97 0.27 -1.15 2.66
C GLU A 97 1.08 0.14 2.64
N VAL A 98 1.97 0.32 3.62
CA VAL A 98 2.88 1.46 3.71
C VAL A 98 4.28 0.97 3.39
N ASN A 99 4.85 1.43 2.27
CA ASN A 99 6.20 1.04 1.86
C ASN A 99 7.17 2.22 2.05
N GLU A 100 7.88 2.23 3.18
CA GLU A 100 8.78 3.32 3.55
C GLU A 100 10.16 3.14 2.90
N PRO A 101 10.66 4.15 2.15
CA PRO A 101 12.01 4.14 1.62
C PRO A 101 13.02 4.44 2.74
N LEU A 102 13.81 3.44 3.10
CA LEU A 102 14.86 3.54 4.12
C LEU A 102 16.22 3.29 3.45
N GLY A 103 16.88 4.35 3.01
CA GLY A 103 18.20 4.23 2.38
C GLY A 103 19.30 3.92 3.40
N GLY A 104 20.50 3.64 2.88
CA GLY A 104 21.70 3.36 3.68
C GLY A 104 21.66 1.98 4.33
N ASP A 105 22.57 1.75 5.27
CA ASP A 105 22.52 0.59 6.14
C ASP A 105 21.64 0.91 7.35
N TRP A 106 20.43 0.36 7.36
CA TRP A 106 19.42 0.71 8.34
C TRP A 106 19.03 -0.47 9.24
N THR A 107 18.73 -0.13 10.50
CA THR A 107 18.19 -1.05 11.50
C THR A 107 16.94 -0.44 12.12
N MET A 108 15.84 -1.19 12.13
CA MET A 108 14.63 -0.81 12.85
C MET A 108 14.89 -0.93 14.36
N LEU A 109 14.72 0.17 15.10
CA LEU A 109 14.89 0.19 16.55
C LEU A 109 13.56 -0.02 17.26
N GLU A 110 12.50 0.62 16.77
CA GLU A 110 11.16 0.55 17.33
C GLU A 110 10.13 0.57 16.21
N SER A 111 9.05 -0.20 16.36
CA SER A 111 7.85 -0.06 15.52
C SER A 111 6.63 -0.59 16.25
N ASN A 112 5.49 0.08 16.08
CA ASN A 112 4.21 -0.40 16.59
C ASN A 112 3.49 -1.38 15.65
N TYR A 113 3.99 -1.57 14.43
CA TYR A 113 3.50 -2.57 13.49
C TYR A 113 4.64 -3.50 13.07
N LYS A 114 4.28 -4.74 12.70
CA LYS A 114 5.26 -5.65 12.10
C LYS A 114 5.67 -5.10 10.74
N TYR A 115 6.98 -5.08 10.47
CA TYR A 115 7.53 -4.70 9.19
C TYR A 115 8.15 -5.90 8.46
N GLU A 116 8.22 -5.81 7.14
CA GLU A 116 8.93 -6.74 6.28
C GLU A 116 9.97 -5.97 5.44
N LYS A 117 11.21 -6.47 5.42
CA LYS A 117 12.27 -5.90 4.58
C LYS A 117 12.14 -6.48 3.17
N THR A 118 11.36 -5.81 2.34
CA THR A 118 11.04 -6.25 0.96
C THR A 118 12.20 -5.98 0.00
N ALA A 119 13.05 -4.99 0.29
CA ALA A 119 14.26 -4.69 -0.45
C ALA A 119 15.35 -4.14 0.48
N ALA A 120 16.58 -3.97 -0.04
CA ALA A 120 17.69 -3.39 0.72
C ALA A 120 17.30 -2.03 1.35
N PHE A 121 16.52 -1.22 0.62
CA PHE A 121 16.16 0.16 1.01
C PHE A 121 14.66 0.38 1.24
N ALA A 122 13.92 -0.67 1.62
CA ALA A 122 12.49 -0.57 1.83
C ALA A 122 12.03 -1.37 3.05
N ALA A 123 11.13 -0.78 3.84
CA ALA A 123 10.38 -1.46 4.89
C ALA A 123 8.88 -1.32 4.60
N GLN A 124 8.22 -2.46 4.43
CA GLN A 124 6.80 -2.53 4.18
C GLN A 124 6.04 -2.84 5.47
N PHE A 125 4.92 -2.17 5.68
CA PHE A 125 4.00 -2.37 6.80
C PHE A 125 2.59 -2.59 6.26
N ASN A 126 1.83 -3.47 6.90
CA ASN A 126 0.39 -3.60 6.68
C ASN A 126 -0.35 -2.98 7.87
N VAL A 127 -0.96 -1.82 7.66
CA VAL A 127 -1.63 -1.05 8.70
C VAL A 127 -3.15 -1.16 8.53
N PRO A 128 -3.86 -1.85 9.44
CA PRO A 128 -5.32 -1.90 9.40
C PRO A 128 -5.89 -0.52 9.77
N VAL A 129 -6.88 -0.04 9.02
CA VAL A 129 -7.61 1.19 9.30
C VAL A 129 -9.10 0.88 9.27
N ALA A 130 -9.79 1.12 10.39
CA ALA A 130 -11.23 0.89 10.47
C ALA A 130 -12.01 1.78 9.48
N ALA A 131 -13.26 1.40 9.19
CA ALA A 131 -14.19 2.22 8.43
C ALA A 131 -14.37 3.59 9.11
N ASN A 132 -14.30 4.68 8.35
CA ASN A 132 -14.34 6.06 8.87
C ASN A 132 -13.35 6.31 10.03
N GLY A 133 -12.24 5.57 10.04
CA GLY A 133 -11.29 5.52 11.15
C GLY A 133 -9.94 6.14 10.83
N GLU A 134 -9.13 6.27 11.88
CA GLU A 134 -7.74 6.69 11.80
C GLU A 134 -6.84 5.60 12.40
N SER A 135 -5.66 5.42 11.84
CA SER A 135 -4.61 4.58 12.43
C SER A 135 -3.25 5.24 12.26
N VAL A 136 -2.37 5.03 13.24
CA VAL A 136 -1.10 5.74 13.31
C VAL A 136 0.05 4.72 13.38
N LEU A 137 0.85 4.67 12.32
CA LEU A 137 2.12 3.94 12.29
C LEU A 137 3.21 4.81 12.91
N LYS A 138 3.95 4.27 13.88
CA LYS A 138 5.10 4.90 14.52
C LYS A 138 6.28 3.96 14.44
N TYR A 139 7.41 4.47 13.97
CA TYR A 139 8.63 3.68 13.93
C TYR A 139 9.87 4.56 14.11
N ARG A 140 10.95 3.95 14.60
CA ARG A 140 12.26 4.57 14.76
C ARG A 140 13.29 3.71 14.06
N VAL A 141 14.13 4.36 13.26
CA VAL A 141 15.20 3.72 12.48
C VAL A 141 16.54 4.36 12.82
N ARG A 142 17.58 3.52 12.87
CA ARG A 142 18.97 3.97 12.81
C ARG A 142 19.50 3.73 11.42
N VAL A 143 20.09 4.73 10.80
CA VAL A 143 20.65 4.66 9.46
C VAL A 143 22.12 5.04 9.50
N ARG A 144 22.96 4.25 8.83
CA ARG A 144 24.36 4.53 8.60
C ARG A 144 24.63 4.73 7.11
N TRP A 145 25.34 5.80 6.80
CA TRP A 145 25.85 6.13 5.47
C TRP A 145 27.37 5.91 5.44
N TRP A 146 27.99 5.94 4.27
CA TRP A 146 29.44 5.75 4.09
C TRP A 146 30.11 7.02 3.57
#